data_AF-A0A2S7R2H5-F1
#
_entry.id   AF-A0A2S7R2H5-F1
#
_cell.length_a   1.000
_cell.length_b   1.000
_cell.length_c   1.000
_cell.angle_alpha   90.00
_cell.angle_beta   90.00
_cell.angle_gamma   90.00
#
_symmetry.space_group_name_H-M   'P 1'
#
loop_
_entity.id
_entity.type
_entity.pdbx_description
1 polymer ?
#
loop_
_entity_poly.entity_id
_entity_poly.type
_entity_poly.pdbx_seq_one_letter_code
_entity_poly.pdbx_strand_id
1 'polypeptide(L)'
;MAHRITLHNVLKQCALSPDGPAPGIPLHTSHRVTSVDTSTGTICFENGNTATGDIILGADGVHSVTRKFIPGAENIRPFSSGKSAYRFLLNREDVLANPLTKPYAEKDGHLRAWFGRDRRVISYPTNYDTLLNFAAIFPDSKELTEEEGKGKGKGGWGTKGSREELLRIYEGWGEPVRAMLAMANEASLKGTDDGRPQESDEGTLSIWRLWDMETLPSWTHGKLALLGDAAHPFTPHQGQGGAVAIEDAAALGVLLSRGMRKDEVEDRLKLYEKVRMERAHTIQEFSRVLGKDLGDDDKKADTYNMTHDEWDKSTQELRKWMLERNPEARELLAPSSYGPLPGPLPEMSGEYKFTTSSIRFSSSLTLLANFFPLTNSSYQITTPGTVCEAIFSCTTYKYADDVTYSQFGLYIPDVEYVKKDGQVEKGTYVPIVFAAHASAGRENTVIDIIQTEAYYCIDLGDEGRQLATFWIGDYKEISPDDKDQPKNESLLCHRYDNEEGKNDTTGYAIRTSGPEETIEKTLVAERVEYHIEVLTTAKNVSSQTREITRRLKEIPMFKVVEAKLVTGTGRGNASAQRIE
;
A
#
# COMPACT_ATOMS: atom_id res chain seq x y z
N MET A 1 3.53 -13.22 11.59
CA MET A 1 4.94 -12.77 11.60
C MET A 1 5.84 -13.92 11.17
N ALA A 2 6.93 -13.64 10.45
CA ALA A 2 7.79 -14.68 9.87
C ALA A 2 9.17 -14.72 10.55
N HIS A 3 9.76 -15.92 10.60
CA HIS A 3 11.18 -16.07 10.93
C HIS A 3 12.03 -15.59 9.74
N ARG A 4 13.07 -14.77 10.01
CA ARG A 4 13.88 -14.09 8.97
C ARG A 4 14.44 -15.05 7.92
N ILE A 5 15.02 -16.16 8.38
CA ILE A 5 15.65 -17.15 7.50
C ILE A 5 14.61 -17.79 6.57
N THR A 6 13.48 -18.20 7.13
CA THR A 6 12.37 -18.79 6.37
C THR A 6 11.85 -17.82 5.31
N LEU A 7 11.60 -16.56 5.69
CA LEU A 7 11.16 -15.54 4.74
C LEU A 7 12.19 -15.32 3.62
N HIS A 8 13.47 -15.19 3.98
CA HIS A 8 14.54 -14.98 3.01
C HIS A 8 14.70 -16.16 2.04
N ASN A 9 14.57 -17.40 2.53
CA ASN A 9 14.65 -18.60 1.68
C ASN A 9 13.47 -18.69 0.71
N VAL A 10 12.26 -18.35 1.15
CA VAL A 10 11.09 -18.28 0.25
C VAL A 10 11.29 -17.19 -0.81
N LEU A 11 11.69 -15.98 -0.41
CA LEU A 11 11.96 -14.89 -1.36
C LEU A 11 13.07 -15.25 -2.36
N LYS A 12 14.14 -15.89 -1.89
CA LYS A 12 15.23 -16.40 -2.73
C LYS A 12 14.71 -17.44 -3.72
N GLN A 13 13.91 -18.41 -3.28
CA GLN A 13 13.33 -19.41 -4.18
C GLN A 13 12.45 -18.75 -5.25
N CYS A 14 11.61 -17.78 -4.88
CA CYS A 14 10.80 -17.03 -5.84
C CYS A 14 11.68 -16.26 -6.85
N ALA A 15 12.72 -15.58 -6.38
CA ALA A 15 13.61 -14.78 -7.24
C ALA A 15 14.47 -15.65 -8.20
N LEU A 16 14.80 -16.88 -7.81
CA LEU A 16 15.59 -17.81 -8.62
C LEU A 16 14.74 -18.70 -9.54
N SER A 17 13.42 -18.75 -9.34
CA SER A 17 12.55 -19.68 -10.05
C SER A 17 12.49 -19.38 -11.55
N PRO A 18 12.73 -20.36 -12.43
CA PRO A 18 12.56 -20.19 -13.87
C PRO A 18 11.07 -20.12 -14.26
N ASP A 19 10.19 -20.69 -13.45
CA ASP A 19 8.74 -20.75 -13.68
C ASP A 19 8.00 -19.54 -13.07
N GLY A 20 8.75 -18.54 -12.59
CA GLY A 20 8.20 -17.30 -12.07
C GLY A 20 7.60 -16.39 -13.16
N PRO A 21 6.91 -15.31 -12.78
CA PRO A 21 6.38 -14.31 -13.72
C PRO A 21 7.47 -13.54 -14.48
N ALA A 22 8.73 -13.69 -14.08
CA ALA A 22 9.91 -13.18 -14.75
C ALA A 22 11.02 -14.26 -14.74
N PRO A 23 11.98 -14.20 -15.67
CA PRO A 23 13.13 -15.10 -15.65
C PRO A 23 13.87 -15.05 -14.32
N GLY A 24 14.29 -16.21 -13.82
CA GLY A 24 15.06 -16.31 -12.58
C GLY A 24 16.32 -15.45 -12.61
N ILE A 25 16.58 -14.76 -11.49
CA ILE A 25 17.69 -13.81 -11.33
C ILE A 25 18.96 -14.57 -10.94
N PRO A 26 20.06 -14.54 -11.71
CA PRO A 26 21.30 -15.21 -11.33
C PRO A 26 21.88 -14.69 -10.00
N LEU A 27 22.18 -15.60 -9.08
CA LEU A 27 22.82 -15.26 -7.79
C LEU A 27 24.32 -15.59 -7.82
N HIS A 28 25.15 -14.55 -7.73
CA HIS A 28 26.60 -14.67 -7.66
C HIS A 28 27.08 -14.47 -6.22
N THR A 29 27.40 -15.57 -5.53
CA THR A 29 28.01 -15.54 -4.19
C THR A 29 29.53 -15.35 -4.28
N SER A 30 30.20 -15.07 -3.17
CA SER A 30 31.65 -14.80 -3.13
C SER A 30 32.11 -13.61 -3.99
N HIS A 31 31.21 -12.65 -4.21
CA HIS A 31 31.43 -11.38 -4.91
C HIS A 31 31.25 -10.22 -3.94
N ARG A 32 32.16 -10.07 -2.96
CA ARG A 32 32.10 -8.95 -2.02
C ARG A 32 32.41 -7.65 -2.74
N VAL A 33 31.47 -6.70 -2.74
CA VAL A 33 31.65 -5.37 -3.32
C VAL A 33 32.74 -4.61 -2.56
N THR A 34 33.64 -3.96 -3.30
CA THR A 34 34.73 -3.14 -2.75
C THR A 34 34.63 -1.67 -3.20
N SER A 35 34.27 -1.46 -4.46
CA SER A 35 34.03 -0.13 -5.02
C SER A 35 32.91 -0.10 -6.04
N VAL A 36 32.33 1.09 -6.20
CA VAL A 36 31.30 1.40 -7.18
C VAL A 36 31.69 2.67 -7.92
N ASP A 37 31.64 2.64 -9.26
CA ASP A 37 31.60 3.83 -10.10
C ASP A 37 30.15 4.09 -10.50
N THR A 38 29.56 5.11 -9.88
CA THR A 38 28.16 5.49 -10.05
C THR A 38 27.86 6.10 -11.41
N SER A 39 28.87 6.60 -12.11
CA SER A 39 28.70 7.24 -13.43
C SER A 39 28.60 6.20 -14.55
N THR A 40 29.50 5.21 -14.54
CA THR A 40 29.51 4.14 -15.54
C THR A 40 28.53 3.02 -15.17
N GLY A 41 28.25 2.83 -13.88
CA GLY A 41 27.47 1.72 -13.36
C GLY A 41 28.33 0.47 -13.16
N THR A 42 29.62 0.65 -12.82
CA THR A 42 30.59 -0.43 -12.64
C THR A 42 30.75 -0.78 -11.16
N ILE A 43 30.75 -2.08 -10.85
CA ILE A 43 30.99 -2.64 -9.52
C ILE A 43 32.28 -3.46 -9.56
N CYS A 44 33.18 -3.22 -8.61
CA CYS A 44 34.40 -4.02 -8.42
C CYS A 44 34.27 -4.93 -7.20
N PHE A 45 34.70 -6.18 -7.35
CA PHE A 45 34.62 -7.19 -6.30
C PHE A 45 36.00 -7.58 -5.76
N GLU A 46 36.04 -8.04 -4.52
CA GLU A 46 37.27 -8.48 -3.83
C GLU A 46 38.00 -9.62 -4.57
N ASN A 47 37.26 -10.45 -5.31
CA ASN A 47 37.81 -11.54 -6.11
C ASN A 47 38.46 -11.09 -7.43
N GLY A 48 38.54 -9.77 -7.69
CA GLY A 48 39.11 -9.19 -8.91
C GLY A 48 38.14 -9.10 -10.07
N ASN A 49 36.94 -9.66 -9.97
CA ASN A 49 35.91 -9.51 -11.01
C ASN A 49 35.30 -8.11 -10.99
N THR A 50 34.69 -7.74 -12.12
CA THR A 50 33.88 -6.53 -12.27
C THR A 50 32.55 -6.84 -12.93
N ALA A 51 31.51 -6.08 -12.60
CA ALA A 51 30.22 -6.12 -13.30
C ALA A 51 29.79 -4.71 -13.69
N THR A 52 29.03 -4.59 -14.78
CA THR A 52 28.46 -3.31 -15.25
C THR A 52 26.95 -3.43 -15.39
N GLY A 53 26.23 -2.40 -15.00
CA GLY A 53 24.77 -2.32 -15.13
C GLY A 53 24.28 -0.92 -15.48
N ASP A 54 23.03 -0.86 -15.95
CA ASP A 54 22.35 0.43 -16.14
C ASP A 54 21.96 1.05 -14.78
N ILE A 55 21.76 0.23 -13.75
CA ILE A 55 21.35 0.62 -12.39
C ILE A 55 22.09 -0.25 -11.37
N ILE A 56 22.49 0.33 -10.25
CA ILE A 56 23.07 -0.34 -9.09
C ILE A 56 22.14 -0.10 -7.88
N LEU A 57 21.70 -1.18 -7.25
CA LEU A 57 20.88 -1.12 -6.03
C LEU A 57 21.72 -1.55 -4.82
N GLY A 58 21.99 -0.60 -3.92
CA GLY A 58 22.71 -0.82 -2.66
C GLY A 58 21.78 -1.32 -1.56
N ALA A 59 21.56 -2.65 -1.51
CA ALA A 59 20.77 -3.33 -0.47
C ALA A 59 21.68 -4.08 0.54
N ASP A 60 22.86 -3.54 0.83
CA ASP A 60 23.94 -4.19 1.58
C ASP A 60 23.90 -3.94 3.10
N GLY A 61 22.73 -3.52 3.61
CA GLY A 61 22.40 -3.49 5.03
C GLY A 61 23.06 -2.35 5.83
N VAL A 62 22.90 -2.40 7.16
CA VAL A 62 23.33 -1.32 8.06
C VAL A 62 24.82 -0.99 7.94
N HIS A 63 25.68 -1.96 7.63
CA HIS A 63 27.12 -1.75 7.40
C HIS A 63 27.49 -1.58 5.93
N SER A 64 26.57 -1.01 5.13
CA SER A 64 26.73 -0.76 3.70
C SER A 64 28.11 -0.23 3.30
N VAL A 65 28.70 -0.91 2.32
CA VAL A 65 29.89 -0.51 1.58
C VAL A 65 29.50 0.48 0.47
N THR A 66 28.32 0.31 -0.12
CA THR A 66 27.86 1.16 -1.23
C THR A 66 27.50 2.58 -0.79
N ARG A 67 27.08 2.77 0.47
CA ARG A 67 26.65 4.07 1.01
C ARG A 67 27.69 5.19 0.89
N LYS A 68 28.99 4.88 1.06
CA LYS A 68 30.05 5.90 0.97
C LYS A 68 30.23 6.51 -0.42
N PHE A 69 29.58 5.95 -1.45
CA PHE A 69 29.59 6.46 -2.82
C PHE A 69 28.44 7.46 -3.08
N ILE A 70 27.62 7.76 -2.07
CA ILE A 70 26.70 8.89 -2.10
C ILE A 70 27.44 10.14 -1.62
N PRO A 71 27.43 11.26 -2.38
CA PRO A 71 28.07 12.50 -1.97
C PRO A 71 27.58 12.99 -0.60
N GLY A 72 28.52 13.27 0.30
CA GLY A 72 28.22 13.70 1.67
C GLY A 72 27.95 12.55 2.66
N ALA A 73 27.91 11.30 2.22
CA ALA A 73 27.73 10.13 3.07
C ALA A 73 29.04 9.36 3.35
N GLU A 74 30.20 9.88 2.92
CA GLU A 74 31.50 9.20 2.99
C GLU A 74 31.87 8.80 4.42
N ASN A 75 31.48 9.63 5.39
CA ASN A 75 31.78 9.48 6.81
C ASN A 75 30.57 9.14 7.68
N ILE A 76 29.37 9.02 7.10
CA ILE A 76 28.19 8.61 7.86
C ILE A 76 28.34 7.14 8.24
N ARG A 77 28.23 6.85 9.53
CA ARG A 77 28.35 5.50 10.10
C ARG A 77 27.18 5.25 11.03
N PRO A 78 26.66 4.01 11.09
CA PRO A 78 25.72 3.64 12.12
C PRO A 78 26.34 3.80 13.51
N PHE A 79 25.54 4.25 14.47
CA PHE A 79 25.91 4.38 15.88
C PHE A 79 24.97 3.53 16.74
N SER A 80 25.38 3.25 17.98
CA SER A 80 24.49 2.52 18.89
C SER A 80 23.33 3.41 19.32
N SER A 81 22.12 2.87 19.28
CA SER A 81 20.93 3.46 19.93
C SER A 81 20.99 3.44 21.47
N GLY A 82 22.06 2.91 22.06
CA GLY A 82 22.21 2.73 23.50
C GLY A 82 21.49 1.51 24.06
N LYS A 83 21.02 0.60 23.19
CA LYS A 83 20.30 -0.63 23.56
C LYS A 83 20.79 -1.84 22.78
N SER A 84 20.69 -3.00 23.40
CA SER A 84 20.99 -4.31 22.83
C SER A 84 19.83 -5.28 23.08
N ALA A 85 19.78 -6.39 22.36
CA ALA A 85 18.73 -7.38 22.49
C ALA A 85 19.27 -8.82 22.47
N TYR A 86 18.91 -9.61 23.48
CA TYR A 86 18.97 -11.06 23.36
C TYR A 86 17.85 -11.52 22.44
N ARG A 87 18.19 -12.35 21.44
CA ARG A 87 17.20 -12.96 20.54
C ARG A 87 17.33 -14.47 20.56
N PHE A 88 16.20 -15.15 20.74
CA PHE A 88 16.11 -16.61 20.79
C PHE A 88 14.70 -17.08 20.45
N LEU A 89 14.54 -18.38 20.22
CA LEU A 89 13.27 -19.03 19.90
C LEU A 89 12.95 -20.07 20.99
N LEU A 90 11.69 -20.16 21.40
CA LEU A 90 11.21 -21.27 22.24
C LEU A 90 10.19 -22.10 21.46
N ASN A 91 10.18 -23.42 21.64
CA ASN A 91 9.05 -24.21 21.17
C ASN A 91 7.82 -23.81 21.99
N ARG A 92 6.72 -23.53 21.30
CA ARG A 92 5.48 -23.15 21.99
C ARG A 92 4.98 -24.26 22.90
N GLU A 93 5.19 -25.53 22.52
CA GLU A 93 4.83 -26.70 23.32
C GLU A 93 5.52 -26.71 24.69
N ASP A 94 6.83 -26.42 24.74
CA ASP A 94 7.59 -26.35 25.99
C ASP A 94 7.05 -25.24 26.92
N VAL A 95 6.67 -24.10 26.33
CA VAL A 95 6.07 -22.97 27.07
C VAL A 95 4.65 -23.30 27.55
N LEU A 96 3.89 -24.10 26.81
CA LEU A 96 2.56 -24.57 27.19
C LEU A 96 2.60 -25.68 28.27
N ALA A 97 3.65 -26.48 28.30
CA ALA A 97 3.81 -27.57 29.25
C ALA A 97 4.06 -27.09 30.69
N ASN A 98 4.60 -25.88 30.87
CA ASN A 98 4.83 -25.31 32.19
C ASN A 98 3.62 -24.45 32.65
N PRO A 99 2.95 -24.78 33.78
CA PRO A 99 1.78 -24.04 34.27
C PRO A 99 2.01 -22.55 34.49
N LEU A 100 3.23 -22.12 34.83
CA LEU A 100 3.57 -20.71 35.06
C LEU A 100 3.60 -19.91 33.75
N THR A 101 4.06 -20.53 32.65
CA THR A 101 4.26 -19.84 31.37
C THR A 101 3.13 -20.07 30.38
N LYS A 102 2.34 -21.14 30.58
CA LYS A 102 1.20 -21.53 29.74
C LYS A 102 0.23 -20.38 29.41
N PRO A 103 -0.23 -19.53 30.36
CA PRO A 103 -1.16 -18.44 30.05
C PRO A 103 -0.62 -17.42 29.03
N TYR A 104 0.70 -17.41 28.83
CA TYR A 104 1.40 -16.53 27.90
C TYR A 104 1.57 -17.13 26.50
N ALA A 105 1.22 -18.39 26.29
CA ALA A 105 1.31 -19.08 25.00
C ALA A 105 -0.02 -19.69 24.52
N GLU A 106 -1.10 -19.68 25.31
CA GLU A 106 -2.37 -20.36 24.97
C GLU A 106 -3.10 -19.78 23.75
N LYS A 107 -2.97 -18.48 23.46
CA LYS A 107 -3.68 -17.83 22.35
C LYS A 107 -2.81 -17.75 21.10
N ASP A 108 -3.38 -18.15 19.96
CA ASP A 108 -2.73 -18.09 18.64
C ASP A 108 -2.55 -16.64 18.15
N GLY A 109 -1.46 -16.35 17.43
CA GLY A 109 -1.21 -15.06 16.78
C GLY A 109 -0.92 -13.88 17.71
N HIS A 110 -0.81 -14.07 19.03
CA HIS A 110 -0.68 -12.97 19.98
C HIS A 110 0.77 -12.50 20.14
N LEU A 111 1.01 -11.22 19.83
CA LEU A 111 2.21 -10.52 20.27
C LEU A 111 2.06 -10.11 21.74
N ARG A 112 3.12 -10.32 22.52
CA ARG A 112 3.21 -9.91 23.92
C ARG A 112 4.41 -9.00 24.11
N ALA A 113 4.22 -7.94 24.86
CA ALA A 113 5.28 -7.04 25.24
C ALA A 113 5.17 -6.76 26.74
N TRP A 114 6.26 -6.98 27.45
CA TRP A 114 6.44 -6.62 28.84
C TRP A 114 7.41 -5.44 28.90
N PHE A 115 7.05 -4.41 29.66
CA PHE A 115 7.81 -3.19 29.77
C PHE A 115 8.32 -3.00 31.20
N GLY A 116 9.63 -2.83 31.34
CA GLY A 116 10.27 -2.22 32.50
C GLY A 116 10.63 -0.77 32.20
N ARG A 117 11.32 -0.11 33.14
CA ARG A 117 11.72 1.29 33.01
C ARG A 117 12.62 1.54 31.79
N ASP A 118 13.66 0.72 31.64
CA ASP A 118 14.76 0.86 30.66
C ASP A 118 14.95 -0.38 29.77
N ARG A 119 14.16 -1.43 30.01
CA ARG A 119 14.27 -2.74 29.36
C ARG A 119 12.90 -3.32 29.05
N ARG A 120 12.82 -4.17 28.03
CA ARG A 120 11.55 -4.77 27.57
C ARG A 120 11.77 -6.17 27.04
N VAL A 121 10.76 -7.01 27.13
CA VAL A 121 10.74 -8.34 26.50
C VAL A 121 9.56 -8.36 25.54
N ILE A 122 9.81 -8.72 24.29
CA ILE A 122 8.78 -8.90 23.26
C ILE A 122 8.79 -10.36 22.86
N SER A 123 7.61 -10.99 22.85
CA SER A 123 7.42 -12.36 22.40
C SER A 123 6.28 -12.45 21.40
N TYR A 124 6.47 -13.22 20.33
CA TYR A 124 5.40 -13.46 19.36
C TYR A 124 5.58 -14.80 18.63
N PRO A 125 4.46 -15.42 18.19
CA PRO A 125 4.51 -16.65 17.43
C PRO A 125 5.02 -16.44 16.00
N THR A 126 5.73 -17.45 15.53
CA THR A 126 6.26 -17.62 14.17
C THR A 126 6.05 -19.06 13.72
N ASN A 127 6.21 -19.31 12.41
CA ASN A 127 6.13 -20.65 11.83
C ASN A 127 4.84 -21.38 12.21
N TYR A 128 3.67 -20.82 11.86
CA TYR A 128 2.34 -21.39 12.17
C TYR A 128 2.14 -21.64 13.67
N ASP A 129 2.54 -20.66 14.49
CA ASP A 129 2.43 -20.69 15.94
C ASP A 129 3.19 -21.83 16.64
N THR A 130 4.15 -22.47 15.97
CA THR A 130 4.95 -23.54 16.60
C THR A 130 6.13 -23.01 17.40
N LEU A 131 6.67 -21.85 17.01
CA LEU A 131 7.84 -21.23 17.64
C LEU A 131 7.50 -19.83 18.16
N LEU A 132 7.95 -19.51 19.37
CA LEU A 132 7.85 -18.18 19.96
C LEU A 132 9.20 -17.46 19.83
N ASN A 133 9.25 -16.39 19.05
CA ASN A 133 10.42 -15.51 18.97
C ASN A 133 10.44 -14.56 20.17
N PHE A 134 11.57 -14.49 20.86
CA PHE A 134 11.83 -13.53 21.93
C PHE A 134 12.85 -12.48 21.49
N ALA A 135 12.56 -11.23 21.85
CA ALA A 135 13.50 -10.12 21.82
C ALA A 135 13.51 -9.46 23.21
N ALA A 136 14.55 -9.76 23.99
CA ALA A 136 14.76 -9.20 25.32
C ALA A 136 15.76 -8.04 25.22
N ILE A 137 15.23 -6.81 25.16
CA ILE A 137 15.94 -5.55 24.94
C ILE A 137 16.35 -4.93 26.28
N PHE A 138 17.59 -4.48 26.38
CA PHE A 138 18.21 -3.90 27.57
C PHE A 138 19.19 -2.77 27.21
N PRO A 139 19.53 -1.84 28.14
CA PRO A 139 20.50 -0.78 27.89
C PRO A 139 21.92 -1.32 27.65
N ASP A 140 22.69 -0.59 26.86
CA ASP A 140 24.06 -0.96 26.47
C ASP A 140 25.14 -0.83 27.56
N SER A 141 24.80 -0.44 28.79
CA SER A 141 25.79 0.05 29.77
C SER A 141 26.76 -1.02 30.28
N LYS A 142 28.07 -0.78 30.14
CA LYS A 142 29.28 -1.40 30.75
C LYS A 142 29.47 -2.92 30.68
N GLU A 143 28.46 -3.70 30.31
CA GLU A 143 28.45 -5.17 30.35
C GLU A 143 28.88 -5.82 29.02
N LEU A 144 29.02 -5.02 27.95
CA LEU A 144 29.55 -5.45 26.65
C LEU A 144 30.71 -4.54 26.25
N THR A 145 31.88 -5.13 26.02
CA THR A 145 33.05 -4.45 25.45
C THR A 145 32.77 -3.97 24.01
N GLU A 146 33.55 -2.99 23.53
CA GLU A 146 33.44 -2.50 22.16
C GLU A 146 33.60 -3.61 21.10
N GLU A 147 34.39 -4.65 21.38
CA GLU A 147 34.57 -5.80 20.49
C GLU A 147 33.34 -6.70 20.48
N GLU A 148 32.71 -6.89 21.64
CA GLU A 148 31.48 -7.65 21.77
C GLU A 148 30.30 -6.97 21.03
N GLY A 149 30.25 -5.64 21.01
CA GLY A 149 29.24 -4.91 20.25
C GLY A 149 29.42 -4.92 18.72
N LYS A 150 30.60 -5.29 18.20
CA LYS A 150 30.96 -5.14 16.77
C LYS A 150 30.59 -6.35 15.89
N GLY A 151 29.94 -7.39 16.43
CA GLY A 151 29.35 -8.47 15.64
C GLY A 151 30.33 -9.20 14.70
N LYS A 152 31.62 -9.24 15.02
CA LYS A 152 32.63 -9.99 14.25
C LYS A 152 32.80 -11.41 14.78
N GLY A 153 31.72 -12.17 14.83
CA GLY A 153 31.82 -13.63 14.82
C GLY A 153 32.08 -14.10 13.39
N LYS A 154 33.02 -15.03 13.17
CA LYS A 154 33.15 -15.72 11.88
C LYS A 154 31.82 -16.44 11.58
N GLY A 155 30.95 -15.82 10.78
CA GLY A 155 29.72 -16.44 10.26
C GLY A 155 28.40 -16.10 10.94
N GLY A 156 28.33 -15.16 11.89
CA GLY A 156 27.09 -14.86 12.60
C GLY A 156 26.94 -13.39 12.98
N TRP A 157 25.73 -12.86 12.82
CA TRP A 157 25.38 -11.54 13.30
C TRP A 157 25.08 -11.62 14.81
N GLY A 158 25.94 -11.04 15.65
CA GLY A 158 25.73 -10.94 17.11
C GLY A 158 26.90 -11.44 17.95
N THR A 159 26.91 -11.06 19.23
CA THR A 159 27.84 -11.58 20.24
C THR A 159 27.26 -12.75 21.01
N LYS A 160 28.14 -13.55 21.60
CA LYS A 160 27.79 -14.66 22.49
C LYS A 160 27.48 -14.11 23.89
N GLY A 161 26.23 -14.15 24.30
CA GLY A 161 25.77 -13.85 25.67
C GLY A 161 25.41 -15.11 26.44
N SER A 162 25.55 -15.06 27.77
CA SER A 162 25.14 -16.16 28.65
C SER A 162 23.67 -16.04 29.09
N ARG A 163 23.05 -17.19 29.39
CA ARG A 163 21.70 -17.26 29.96
C ARG A 163 21.68 -16.67 31.37
N GLU A 164 22.76 -16.85 32.12
CA GLU A 164 22.92 -16.34 33.48
C GLU A 164 22.83 -14.82 33.50
N GLU A 165 23.49 -14.15 32.56
CA GLU A 165 23.44 -12.69 32.44
C GLU A 165 22.05 -12.22 31.99
N LEU A 166 21.40 -12.93 31.05
CA LEU A 166 20.01 -12.66 30.70
C LEU A 166 19.10 -12.71 31.94
N LEU A 167 19.21 -13.74 32.78
CA LEU A 167 18.38 -13.86 33.98
C LEU A 167 18.70 -12.80 35.04
N ARG A 168 19.96 -12.37 35.13
CA ARG A 168 20.39 -11.29 36.01
C ARG A 168 19.82 -9.93 35.57
N ILE A 169 19.90 -9.61 34.27
CA ILE A 169 19.31 -8.40 33.70
C ILE A 169 17.81 -8.32 34.01
N TYR A 170 17.10 -9.44 34.05
CA TYR A 170 15.66 -9.46 34.32
C TYR A 170 15.30 -9.99 35.73
N GLU A 171 16.20 -9.90 36.71
CA GLU A 171 15.98 -10.49 38.04
C GLU A 171 14.76 -9.92 38.80
N GLY A 172 14.48 -8.63 38.62
CA GLY A 172 13.36 -7.92 39.26
C GLY A 172 12.01 -8.12 38.57
N TRP A 173 11.95 -8.92 37.52
CA TRP A 173 10.72 -9.16 36.76
C TRP A 173 9.90 -10.31 37.36
N GLY A 174 8.59 -10.31 37.06
CA GLY A 174 7.67 -11.33 37.53
C GLY A 174 8.08 -12.75 37.14
N GLU A 175 7.80 -13.70 38.03
CA GLU A 175 8.19 -15.11 37.91
C GLU A 175 7.86 -15.73 36.54
N PRO A 176 6.68 -15.50 35.91
CA PRO A 176 6.40 -16.09 34.61
C PRO A 176 7.32 -15.64 33.48
N VAL A 177 7.71 -14.35 33.45
CA VAL A 177 8.63 -13.86 32.41
C VAL A 177 10.02 -14.44 32.64
N ARG A 178 10.49 -14.45 33.88
CA ARG A 178 11.78 -15.06 34.24
C ARG A 178 11.81 -16.55 33.91
N ALA A 179 10.70 -17.27 34.12
CA ALA A 179 10.58 -18.68 33.75
C ALA A 179 10.71 -18.88 32.23
N MET A 180 10.08 -18.02 31.40
CA MET A 180 10.26 -18.07 29.94
C MET A 180 11.70 -17.70 29.52
N LEU A 181 12.32 -16.68 30.11
CA LEU A 181 13.72 -16.35 29.84
C LEU A 181 14.66 -17.48 30.26
N ALA A 182 14.33 -18.19 31.34
CA ALA A 182 15.07 -19.35 31.78
C ALA A 182 14.92 -20.54 30.83
N MET A 183 13.88 -20.60 30.00
CA MET A 183 13.79 -21.65 28.97
C MET A 183 14.78 -21.44 27.83
N ALA A 184 15.39 -20.26 27.69
CA ALA A 184 16.42 -19.98 26.69
C ALA A 184 17.67 -20.83 27.00
N ASN A 185 17.81 -21.95 26.31
CA ASN A 185 18.91 -22.89 26.42
C ASN A 185 19.60 -23.07 25.05
N GLU A 186 20.63 -23.91 25.00
CA GLU A 186 21.37 -24.21 23.76
C GLU A 186 20.47 -24.78 22.64
N ALA A 187 19.40 -25.48 22.98
CA ALA A 187 18.42 -26.01 22.02
C ALA A 187 17.39 -24.95 21.55
N SER A 188 17.21 -23.86 22.30
CA SER A 188 16.42 -22.67 21.93
C SER A 188 17.06 -21.84 20.79
N LEU A 189 18.27 -22.21 20.37
CA LEU A 189 19.04 -21.59 19.29
C LEU A 189 18.80 -22.21 17.91
N LYS A 190 17.90 -23.21 17.80
CA LYS A 190 17.66 -23.90 16.53
C LYS A 190 16.79 -23.08 15.56
N GLY A 191 17.35 -22.01 15.01
CA GLY A 191 16.94 -21.48 13.72
C GLY A 191 17.82 -22.13 12.66
N THR A 192 17.26 -23.02 11.83
CA THR A 192 18.04 -23.73 10.79
C THR A 192 17.39 -23.54 9.43
N ASP A 193 18.20 -23.55 8.37
CA ASP A 193 17.79 -23.36 6.98
C ASP A 193 16.91 -24.51 6.44
N ASP A 194 16.94 -25.68 7.08
CA ASP A 194 16.30 -26.93 6.65
C ASP A 194 15.71 -27.77 7.81
N GLY A 195 15.69 -27.26 9.04
CA GLY A 195 15.26 -28.02 10.22
C GLY A 195 16.36 -28.85 10.90
N ARG A 196 17.63 -28.82 10.43
CA ARG A 196 18.74 -29.57 11.05
C ARG A 196 19.71 -28.65 11.80
N PRO A 197 20.07 -28.96 13.07
CA PRO A 197 21.01 -28.14 13.83
C PRO A 197 22.35 -28.03 13.09
N GLN A 198 22.78 -26.80 12.79
CA GLN A 198 24.16 -26.53 12.43
C GLN A 198 25.01 -26.64 13.69
N GLU A 199 26.19 -27.24 13.58
CA GLU A 199 27.20 -27.20 14.66
C GLU A 199 27.56 -25.73 14.94
N SER A 200 27.04 -25.19 16.05
CA SER A 200 27.52 -23.94 16.64
C SER A 200 27.87 -24.22 18.08
N ASP A 201 29.01 -23.68 18.52
CA ASP A 201 29.59 -23.82 19.86
C ASP A 201 28.54 -23.78 20.98
N GLU A 202 28.64 -24.74 21.91
CA GLU A 202 27.87 -24.87 23.14
C GLU A 202 27.67 -23.51 23.86
N GLY A 203 26.43 -23.21 24.26
CA GLY A 203 26.15 -22.29 25.38
C GLY A 203 25.77 -20.85 25.07
N THR A 204 25.63 -20.41 23.81
CA THR A 204 25.70 -18.96 23.52
C THR A 204 24.43 -18.36 22.89
N LEU A 205 23.75 -17.47 23.62
CA LEU A 205 22.65 -16.67 23.11
C LEU A 205 23.18 -15.53 22.21
N SER A 206 22.50 -15.24 21.10
CA SER A 206 22.89 -14.12 20.24
C SER A 206 22.42 -12.79 20.84
N ILE A 207 23.38 -11.91 21.15
CA ILE A 207 23.14 -10.51 21.50
C ILE A 207 23.28 -9.64 20.26
N TRP A 208 22.30 -8.79 20.04
CA TRP A 208 22.22 -7.88 18.90
C TRP A 208 22.22 -6.44 19.39
N ARG A 209 23.30 -5.71 19.13
CA ARG A 209 23.30 -4.26 19.32
C ARG A 209 22.32 -3.61 18.37
N LEU A 210 21.49 -2.72 18.88
CA LEU A 210 20.50 -2.01 18.09
C LEU A 210 21.15 -0.76 17.50
N TRP A 211 21.38 -0.79 16.19
CA TRP A 211 22.01 0.29 15.43
C TRP A 211 20.99 1.32 14.97
N ASP A 212 21.42 2.58 14.94
CA ASP A 212 20.71 3.71 14.33
C ASP A 212 21.70 4.49 13.45
N MET A 213 21.21 5.41 12.62
CA MET A 213 22.01 6.21 11.71
C MET A 213 21.34 7.56 11.44
N GLU A 214 22.16 8.59 11.28
CA GLU A 214 21.70 9.89 10.81
C GLU A 214 21.09 9.78 9.41
N THR A 215 20.14 10.68 9.10
CA THR A 215 19.55 10.79 7.77
C THR A 215 20.63 11.11 6.74
N LEU A 216 20.68 10.34 5.67
CA LEU A 216 21.60 10.60 4.55
C LEU A 216 21.19 11.88 3.82
N PRO A 217 22.14 12.62 3.22
CA PRO A 217 21.81 13.80 2.41
C PRO A 217 21.06 13.45 1.12
N SER A 218 21.23 12.23 0.63
CA SER A 218 20.62 11.68 -0.57
C SER A 218 20.62 10.15 -0.45
N TRP A 219 19.75 9.46 -1.17
CA TRP A 219 19.79 8.01 -1.36
C TRP A 219 20.35 7.62 -2.72
N THR A 220 20.56 8.59 -3.59
CA THR A 220 20.87 8.36 -5.00
C THR A 220 22.05 9.18 -5.50
N HIS A 221 22.85 8.59 -6.39
CA HIS A 221 23.92 9.28 -7.09
C HIS A 221 24.25 8.58 -8.41
N GLY A 222 24.13 9.28 -9.53
CA GLY A 222 24.27 8.68 -10.86
C GLY A 222 23.35 7.48 -11.03
N LYS A 223 23.93 6.30 -11.26
CA LYS A 223 23.22 5.02 -11.42
C LYS A 223 23.02 4.24 -10.12
N LEU A 224 23.47 4.75 -8.97
CA LEU A 224 23.34 4.09 -7.67
C LEU A 224 22.12 4.60 -6.90
N ALA A 225 21.34 3.69 -6.33
CA ALA A 225 20.33 3.98 -5.31
C ALA A 225 20.48 3.04 -4.11
N LEU A 226 20.36 3.57 -2.90
CA LEU A 226 20.34 2.81 -1.64
C LEU A 226 18.90 2.47 -1.23
N LEU A 227 18.70 1.33 -0.58
CA LEU A 227 17.40 0.92 -0.03
C LEU A 227 17.56 0.10 1.27
N GLY A 228 16.48 -0.01 2.04
CA GLY A 228 16.49 -0.74 3.31
C GLY A 228 17.52 -0.17 4.30
N ASP A 229 18.14 -1.03 5.10
CA ASP A 229 19.09 -0.61 6.14
C ASP A 229 20.36 0.08 5.60
N ALA A 230 20.64 0.01 4.29
CA ALA A 230 21.72 0.77 3.69
C ALA A 230 21.41 2.28 3.66
N ALA A 231 20.13 2.64 3.47
CA ALA A 231 19.62 4.00 3.40
C ALA A 231 19.03 4.48 4.74
N HIS A 232 18.23 3.66 5.40
CA HIS A 232 17.44 4.03 6.58
C HIS A 232 17.33 2.84 7.57
N PRO A 233 18.36 2.55 8.37
CA PRO A 233 18.33 1.45 9.32
C PRO A 233 17.35 1.72 10.47
N PHE A 234 16.61 0.68 10.88
CA PHE A 234 15.59 0.80 11.91
C PHE A 234 16.02 0.14 13.23
N THR A 235 15.73 0.82 14.34
CA THR A 235 15.53 0.11 15.61
C THR A 235 14.28 -0.77 15.53
N PRO A 236 14.23 -1.93 16.22
CA PRO A 236 13.16 -2.92 16.04
C PRO A 236 11.85 -2.57 16.78
N HIS A 237 11.72 -1.38 17.36
CA HIS A 237 10.64 -1.04 18.30
C HIS A 237 9.24 -0.99 17.69
N GLN A 238 9.12 -0.73 16.38
CA GLN A 238 7.86 -0.83 15.63
C GLN A 238 7.72 -2.07 14.75
N GLY A 239 8.78 -2.88 14.61
CA GLY A 239 8.80 -4.01 13.67
C GLY A 239 8.69 -3.61 12.18
N GLN A 240 8.95 -2.34 11.83
CA GLN A 240 8.71 -1.81 10.49
C GLN A 240 9.89 -1.86 9.53
N GLY A 241 11.14 -2.01 9.99
CA GLY A 241 12.31 -1.94 9.09
C GLY A 241 12.25 -2.87 7.87
N GLY A 242 11.82 -4.12 8.07
CA GLY A 242 11.62 -5.06 6.97
C GLY A 242 10.45 -4.70 6.04
N ALA A 243 9.36 -4.13 6.58
CA ALA A 243 8.22 -3.70 5.78
C ALA A 243 8.58 -2.48 4.92
N VAL A 244 9.28 -1.50 5.50
CA VAL A 244 9.76 -0.30 4.78
C VAL A 244 10.77 -0.66 3.68
N ALA A 245 11.62 -1.65 3.90
CA ALA A 245 12.51 -2.17 2.85
C ALA A 245 11.74 -2.86 1.70
N ILE A 246 10.61 -3.51 1.99
CA ILE A 246 9.72 -4.08 0.96
C ILE A 246 8.98 -2.97 0.21
N GLU A 247 8.54 -1.92 0.91
CA GLU A 247 8.01 -0.72 0.27
C GLU A 247 9.02 -0.13 -0.72
N ASP A 248 10.31 -0.02 -0.35
CA ASP A 248 11.34 0.46 -1.28
C ASP A 248 11.45 -0.38 -2.55
N ALA A 249 11.41 -1.71 -2.40
CA ALA A 249 11.43 -2.63 -3.52
C ALA A 249 10.17 -2.50 -4.39
N ALA A 250 9.00 -2.29 -3.80
CA ALA A 250 7.75 -2.03 -4.52
C ALA A 250 7.82 -0.73 -5.32
N ALA A 251 8.30 0.35 -4.70
CA ALA A 251 8.50 1.64 -5.35
C ALA A 251 9.47 1.53 -6.53
N LEU A 252 10.64 0.92 -6.33
CA LEU A 252 11.60 0.69 -7.41
C LEU A 252 10.99 -0.17 -8.54
N GLY A 253 10.19 -1.18 -8.20
CA GLY A 253 9.49 -2.02 -9.19
C GLY A 253 8.54 -1.23 -10.09
N VAL A 254 7.87 -0.22 -9.54
CA VAL A 254 6.98 0.68 -10.30
C VAL A 254 7.78 1.72 -11.09
N LEU A 255 8.70 2.42 -10.42
CA LEU A 255 9.43 3.55 -10.98
C LEU A 255 10.47 3.13 -12.02
N LEU A 256 10.95 1.88 -11.95
CA LEU A 256 11.86 1.26 -12.91
C LEU A 256 11.13 0.22 -13.78
N SER A 257 9.88 0.51 -14.14
CA SER A 257 9.04 -0.37 -14.94
C SER A 257 9.62 -0.68 -16.34
N ARG A 258 9.19 -1.81 -16.91
CA ARG A 258 9.63 -2.25 -18.25
C ARG A 258 9.28 -1.21 -19.31
N GLY A 259 10.20 -0.99 -20.24
CA GLY A 259 10.04 0.00 -21.33
C GLY A 259 10.53 1.40 -20.98
N MET A 260 11.00 1.63 -19.74
CA MET A 260 11.72 2.84 -19.36
C MET A 260 12.97 3.05 -20.23
N ARG A 261 13.22 4.31 -20.63
CA ARG A 261 14.40 4.64 -21.42
C ARG A 261 15.63 4.79 -20.53
N LYS A 262 16.81 4.40 -21.03
CA LYS A 262 18.06 4.45 -20.26
C LYS A 262 18.45 5.85 -19.80
N ASP A 263 18.09 6.89 -20.56
CA ASP A 263 18.34 8.29 -20.20
C ASP A 263 17.44 8.80 -19.07
N GLU A 264 16.39 8.06 -18.67
CA GLU A 264 15.53 8.42 -17.54
C GLU A 264 16.08 7.90 -16.19
N VAL A 265 17.06 6.99 -16.20
CA VAL A 265 17.48 6.26 -14.99
C VAL A 265 17.73 7.18 -13.80
N GLU A 266 18.57 8.20 -13.96
CA GLU A 266 18.92 9.09 -12.85
C GLU A 266 17.69 9.85 -12.32
N ASP A 267 16.81 10.31 -13.22
CA ASP A 267 15.59 11.00 -12.84
C ASP A 267 14.58 10.07 -12.14
N ARG A 268 14.50 8.80 -12.54
CA ARG A 268 13.67 7.78 -11.87
C ARG A 268 14.18 7.46 -10.48
N LEU A 269 15.50 7.38 -10.29
CA LEU A 269 16.10 7.17 -8.97
C LEU A 269 15.83 8.37 -8.05
N LYS A 270 15.94 9.60 -8.56
CA LYS A 270 15.55 10.81 -7.81
C LYS A 270 14.06 10.82 -7.45
N LEU A 271 13.20 10.33 -8.34
CA LEU A 271 11.78 10.15 -8.04
C LEU A 271 11.58 9.11 -6.93
N TYR A 272 12.29 7.99 -6.95
CA TYR A 272 12.26 6.99 -5.89
C TYR A 272 12.62 7.60 -4.52
N GLU A 273 13.71 8.36 -4.47
CA GLU A 273 14.12 9.09 -3.26
C GLU A 273 13.02 10.05 -2.79
N LYS A 274 12.47 10.88 -3.69
CA LYS A 274 11.39 11.83 -3.37
C LYS A 274 10.17 11.12 -2.78
N VAL A 275 9.79 9.97 -3.30
CA VAL A 275 8.61 9.21 -2.85
C VAL A 275 8.85 8.55 -1.49
N ARG A 276 10.06 8.06 -1.25
CA ARG A 276 10.35 7.15 -0.12
C ARG A 276 11.00 7.81 1.08
N MET A 277 11.82 8.83 0.87
CA MET A 277 12.70 9.37 1.91
C MET A 277 11.93 9.93 3.11
N GLU A 278 10.91 10.76 2.87
CA GLU A 278 10.08 11.31 3.94
C GLU A 278 9.35 10.20 4.72
N ARG A 279 8.75 9.25 3.99
CA ARG A 279 7.99 8.15 4.59
C ARG A 279 8.87 7.25 5.46
N ALA A 280 10.01 6.80 4.94
CA ALA A 280 10.92 5.94 5.68
C ALA A 280 11.45 6.62 6.95
N HIS A 281 11.88 7.89 6.86
CA HIS A 281 12.39 8.62 8.02
C HIS A 281 11.31 8.98 9.03
N THR A 282 10.07 9.23 8.61
CA THR A 282 8.93 9.42 9.52
C THR A 282 8.68 8.16 10.36
N ILE A 283 8.64 6.99 9.72
CA ILE A 283 8.45 5.71 10.43
C ILE A 283 9.69 5.39 11.29
N GLN A 284 10.90 5.72 10.82
CA GLN A 284 12.13 5.55 11.59
C GLN A 284 12.08 6.37 12.88
N GLU A 285 11.62 7.61 12.81
CA GLU A 285 11.46 8.48 13.98
C GLU A 285 10.41 7.93 14.95
N PHE A 286 9.28 7.43 14.45
CA PHE A 286 8.32 6.75 15.33
C PHE A 286 8.93 5.52 16.02
N SER A 287 9.79 4.77 15.35
CA SER A 287 10.54 3.68 15.98
C SER A 287 11.49 4.17 17.06
N ARG A 288 12.17 5.31 16.87
CA ARG A 288 13.02 5.94 17.91
C ARG A 288 12.21 6.40 19.11
N VAL A 289 11.06 7.05 18.88
CA VAL A 289 10.15 7.51 19.94
C VAL A 289 9.62 6.33 20.76
N LEU A 290 9.15 5.26 20.12
CA LEU A 290 8.76 4.04 20.85
C LEU A 290 9.95 3.34 21.54
N GLY A 291 11.16 3.60 21.05
CA GLY A 291 12.41 3.14 21.61
C GLY A 291 12.82 3.80 22.92
N LYS A 292 12.27 4.97 23.27
CA LYS A 292 12.55 5.67 24.53
C LYS A 292 12.09 4.88 25.76
N ASP A 293 12.65 5.24 26.90
CA ASP A 293 12.40 4.60 28.18
C ASP A 293 11.05 5.08 28.78
N LEU A 294 10.48 4.32 29.72
CA LEU A 294 9.24 4.74 30.36
C LEU A 294 9.49 5.98 31.24
N GLY A 295 8.69 7.02 31.03
CA GLY A 295 8.80 8.31 31.73
C GLY A 295 9.33 9.45 30.87
N ASP A 296 9.77 9.16 29.64
CA ASP A 296 10.06 10.17 28.63
C ASP A 296 8.75 10.48 27.87
N ASP A 297 8.10 11.61 28.19
CA ASP A 297 6.81 12.00 27.60
C ASP A 297 6.94 12.31 26.10
N ASP A 298 6.34 11.44 25.28
CA ASP A 298 5.55 11.76 24.08
C ASP A 298 5.23 10.43 23.37
N LYS A 299 4.04 9.85 23.62
CA LYS A 299 3.56 8.69 22.85
C LYS A 299 2.30 9.06 22.10
N LYS A 300 2.46 9.56 20.87
CA LYS A 300 1.43 9.42 19.85
C LYS A 300 1.76 8.18 19.04
N ALA A 301 1.00 7.10 19.27
CA ALA A 301 0.96 6.00 18.32
C ALA A 301 0.14 6.50 17.12
N ASP A 302 0.83 6.94 16.07
CA ASP A 302 0.21 7.29 14.80
C ASP A 302 0.02 6.03 13.94
N THR A 303 -1.12 5.94 13.25
CA THR A 303 -1.46 4.86 12.30
C THR A 303 -0.81 5.03 10.93
N TYR A 304 0.02 6.06 10.74
CA TYR A 304 0.74 6.38 9.50
C TYR A 304 1.45 5.20 8.81
N ASN A 305 1.97 4.25 9.60
CA ASN A 305 2.63 3.04 9.08
C ASN A 305 1.64 2.00 8.52
N MET A 306 0.36 2.09 8.89
CA MET A 306 -0.65 1.08 8.59
C MET A 306 -1.63 1.48 7.49
N THR A 307 -1.62 2.71 6.97
CA THR A 307 -2.65 3.24 6.03
C THR A 307 -2.14 3.50 4.61
N HIS A 308 -1.17 2.73 4.14
CA HIS A 308 -0.43 3.05 2.91
C HIS A 308 -0.14 1.80 2.09
N ASP A 309 -0.32 1.90 0.77
CA ASP A 309 0.16 0.94 -0.20
C ASP A 309 1.21 1.61 -1.10
N GLU A 310 2.46 1.14 -1.03
CA GLU A 310 3.56 1.79 -1.73
C GLU A 310 3.51 1.57 -3.24
N TRP A 311 2.97 0.45 -3.71
CA TRP A 311 2.84 0.21 -5.14
C TRP A 311 1.87 1.21 -5.76
N ASP A 312 0.70 1.37 -5.16
CA ASP A 312 -0.32 2.32 -5.61
C ASP A 312 0.18 3.76 -5.49
N LYS A 313 0.83 4.12 -4.38
CA LYS A 313 1.41 5.46 -4.20
C LYS A 313 2.46 5.77 -5.26
N SER A 314 3.45 4.90 -5.44
CA SER A 314 4.51 5.08 -6.44
C SER A 314 3.95 5.13 -7.85
N THR A 315 2.88 4.38 -8.14
CA THR A 315 2.20 4.41 -9.45
C THR A 315 1.60 5.79 -9.74
N GLN A 316 1.04 6.45 -8.73
CA GLN A 316 0.48 7.80 -8.90
C GLN A 316 1.58 8.85 -9.04
N GLU A 317 2.64 8.77 -8.25
CA GLU A 317 3.77 9.70 -8.34
C GLU A 317 4.51 9.55 -9.68
N LEU A 318 4.58 8.33 -10.22
CA LEU A 318 5.02 8.05 -11.58
C LEU A 318 4.17 8.79 -12.63
N ARG A 319 2.84 8.72 -12.52
CA ARG A 319 1.92 9.42 -13.45
C ARG A 319 2.10 10.94 -13.38
N LYS A 320 2.21 11.50 -12.18
CA LYS A 320 2.50 12.93 -11.98
C LYS A 320 3.81 13.33 -12.65
N TRP A 321 4.88 12.58 -12.42
CA TRP A 321 6.19 12.82 -13.04
C TRP A 321 6.13 12.74 -14.57
N MET A 322 5.36 11.79 -15.12
CA MET A 322 5.18 11.65 -16.57
C MET A 322 4.43 12.85 -17.16
N LEU A 323 3.36 13.30 -16.50
CA LEU A 323 2.59 14.48 -16.90
C LEU A 323 3.44 15.76 -16.84
N GLU A 324 4.25 15.94 -15.80
CA GLU A 324 5.16 17.09 -15.66
C GLU A 324 6.16 17.18 -16.82
N ARG A 325 6.64 16.04 -17.33
CA ARG A 325 7.58 15.97 -18.46
C ARG A 325 6.91 16.03 -19.82
N ASN A 326 5.69 15.56 -19.92
CA ASN A 326 4.90 15.61 -21.13
C ASN A 326 3.48 16.12 -20.83
N PRO A 327 3.28 17.46 -20.76
CA PRO A 327 1.97 18.05 -20.53
C PRO A 327 0.94 17.73 -21.62
N GLU A 328 1.38 17.24 -22.80
CA GLU A 328 0.49 16.80 -23.88
C GLU A 328 -0.11 15.42 -23.63
N ALA A 329 0.39 14.65 -22.65
CA ALA A 329 -0.16 13.36 -22.23
C ALA A 329 -1.46 13.53 -21.43
N ARG A 330 -2.45 14.22 -22.01
CA ARG A 330 -3.74 14.55 -21.38
C ARG A 330 -4.54 13.33 -20.99
N GLU A 331 -4.27 12.16 -21.58
CA GLU A 331 -4.84 10.90 -21.15
C GLU A 331 -4.53 10.61 -19.67
N LEU A 332 -3.36 10.99 -19.15
CA LEU A 332 -3.00 10.77 -17.73
C LEU A 332 -3.87 11.57 -16.75
N LEU A 333 -4.49 12.65 -17.21
CA LEU A 333 -5.44 13.43 -16.41
C LEU A 333 -6.74 12.65 -16.19
N ALA A 334 -7.07 11.71 -17.08
CA ALA A 334 -8.20 10.81 -16.92
C ALA A 334 -7.80 9.56 -16.10
N PRO A 335 -8.69 9.06 -15.24
CA PRO A 335 -10.01 9.59 -14.94
C PRO A 335 -9.96 10.80 -14.01
N SER A 336 -10.84 11.75 -14.29
CA SER A 336 -11.18 12.88 -13.42
C SER A 336 -12.48 13.48 -13.96
N SER A 337 -13.58 13.11 -13.30
CA SER A 337 -14.97 13.27 -13.76
C SER A 337 -15.14 13.23 -15.28
N TYR A 338 -14.70 12.12 -15.88
CA TYR A 338 -14.92 11.84 -17.30
C TYR A 338 -16.41 11.68 -17.61
N GLY A 339 -16.85 12.04 -18.82
CA GLY A 339 -18.24 11.95 -19.26
C GLY A 339 -19.11 13.14 -18.84
N PRO A 340 -20.45 13.08 -18.93
CA PRO A 340 -21.34 14.14 -18.46
C PRO A 340 -21.33 14.28 -16.93
N LEU A 341 -21.93 15.35 -16.40
CA LEU A 341 -22.10 15.48 -14.95
C LEU A 341 -23.08 14.41 -14.46
N PRO A 342 -22.87 13.84 -13.27
CA PRO A 342 -23.75 12.81 -12.76
C PRO A 342 -25.15 13.37 -12.48
N GLY A 343 -26.16 12.60 -12.87
CA GLY A 343 -27.57 12.89 -12.60
C GLY A 343 -28.40 13.01 -13.88
N PRO A 344 -29.68 13.37 -13.73
CA PRO A 344 -30.57 13.57 -14.88
C PRO A 344 -30.11 14.75 -15.75
N LEU A 345 -30.36 14.67 -17.07
CA LEU A 345 -29.96 15.76 -17.97
C LEU A 345 -30.75 17.05 -17.66
N PRO A 346 -30.12 18.24 -17.77
CA PRO A 346 -30.79 19.52 -17.49
C PRO A 346 -32.03 19.79 -18.36
N GLU A 347 -32.05 19.26 -19.58
CA GLU A 347 -33.14 19.40 -20.56
C GLU A 347 -34.35 18.52 -20.21
N MET A 348 -34.19 17.59 -19.28
CA MET A 348 -35.22 16.64 -18.86
C MET A 348 -35.99 17.17 -17.64
N SER A 349 -36.62 18.34 -17.80
CA SER A 349 -37.44 18.97 -16.77
C SER A 349 -38.76 18.20 -16.57
N GLY A 350 -38.99 17.62 -15.38
CA GLY A 350 -40.25 16.94 -15.07
C GLY A 350 -40.10 15.79 -14.07
N GLU A 351 -41.19 15.04 -13.89
CA GLU A 351 -41.20 13.74 -13.20
C GLU A 351 -40.67 12.65 -14.13
N TYR A 352 -39.94 11.69 -13.56
CA TYR A 352 -39.41 10.55 -14.27
C TYR A 352 -39.46 9.30 -13.41
N LYS A 353 -39.35 8.14 -14.07
CA LYS A 353 -39.09 6.86 -13.41
C LYS A 353 -37.61 6.53 -13.55
N PHE A 354 -37.02 5.95 -12.52
CA PHE A 354 -35.65 5.48 -12.56
C PHE A 354 -35.53 4.03 -12.11
N THR A 355 -34.50 3.37 -12.65
CA THR A 355 -34.00 2.08 -12.18
C THR A 355 -32.49 2.20 -11.97
N THR A 356 -32.03 2.04 -10.74
CA THR A 356 -30.61 2.09 -10.37
C THR A 356 -30.14 0.70 -9.95
N SER A 357 -29.20 0.15 -10.72
CA SER A 357 -28.37 -0.98 -10.28
C SER A 357 -27.13 -0.43 -9.60
N SER A 358 -26.73 -1.01 -8.47
CA SER A 358 -25.54 -0.62 -7.73
C SER A 358 -24.81 -1.81 -7.12
N ILE A 359 -23.49 -1.76 -7.13
CA ILE A 359 -22.59 -2.70 -6.47
C ILE A 359 -21.67 -1.88 -5.57
N ARG A 360 -21.88 -1.93 -4.27
CA ARG A 360 -20.98 -1.37 -3.25
C ARG A 360 -19.98 -2.43 -2.87
N PHE A 361 -18.70 -2.08 -2.84
CA PHE A 361 -17.63 -3.00 -2.52
C PHE A 361 -16.51 -2.30 -1.78
N SER A 362 -15.70 -3.09 -1.08
CA SER A 362 -14.48 -2.63 -0.42
C SER A 362 -13.27 -2.81 -1.34
N SER A 363 -12.36 -1.83 -1.33
CA SER A 363 -11.13 -1.80 -2.14
C SER A 363 -9.99 -1.06 -1.45
N SER A 364 -8.81 -1.00 -2.09
CA SER A 364 -7.63 -0.27 -1.59
C SER A 364 -7.93 1.22 -1.54
N LEU A 365 -7.80 1.82 -0.36
CA LEU A 365 -7.96 3.26 -0.17
C LEU A 365 -6.92 4.05 -0.96
N THR A 366 -5.65 3.62 -0.91
CA THR A 366 -4.56 4.26 -1.64
C THR A 366 -4.82 4.24 -3.16
N LEU A 367 -5.31 3.12 -3.69
CA LEU A 367 -5.64 3.01 -5.10
C LEU A 367 -6.83 3.91 -5.48
N LEU A 368 -7.89 3.93 -4.68
CA LEU A 368 -9.06 4.76 -4.96
C LEU A 368 -8.71 6.26 -4.91
N ALA A 369 -7.82 6.67 -4.00
CA ALA A 369 -7.28 8.03 -3.98
C ALA A 369 -6.51 8.40 -5.27
N ASN A 370 -5.99 7.43 -6.01
CA ASN A 370 -5.34 7.70 -7.31
C ASN A 370 -6.31 8.17 -8.41
N PHE A 371 -7.63 8.09 -8.18
CA PHE A 371 -8.66 8.64 -9.08
C PHE A 371 -8.91 10.14 -8.84
N PHE A 372 -8.31 10.73 -7.79
CA PHE A 372 -8.28 12.17 -7.64
C PHE A 372 -7.39 12.83 -8.70
N PRO A 373 -7.62 14.12 -9.01
CA PRO A 373 -6.86 14.83 -10.04
C PRO A 373 -5.37 14.87 -9.71
N LEU A 374 -4.51 14.57 -10.69
CA LEU A 374 -3.06 14.50 -10.49
C LEU A 374 -2.44 15.80 -9.95
N THR A 375 -3.04 16.93 -10.30
CA THR A 375 -2.58 18.29 -10.01
C THR A 375 -3.32 18.95 -8.85
N ASN A 376 -4.29 18.26 -8.23
CA ASN A 376 -5.09 18.80 -7.13
C ASN A 376 -5.00 17.92 -5.88
N SER A 377 -4.40 18.45 -4.81
CA SER A 377 -4.27 17.77 -3.51
C SER A 377 -5.37 18.10 -2.51
N SER A 378 -6.43 18.82 -2.91
CA SER A 378 -7.54 19.20 -2.02
C SER A 378 -8.49 18.07 -1.70
N TYR A 379 -8.46 16.96 -2.46
CA TYR A 379 -9.32 15.80 -2.24
C TYR A 379 -8.69 14.80 -1.26
N GLN A 380 -9.47 14.33 -0.30
CA GLN A 380 -9.04 13.30 0.64
C GLN A 380 -10.19 12.36 1.00
N ILE A 381 -9.90 11.06 1.07
CA ILE A 381 -10.80 10.06 1.65
C ILE A 381 -10.67 10.14 3.18
N THR A 382 -11.80 10.26 3.87
CA THR A 382 -11.85 10.45 5.33
C THR A 382 -11.99 9.14 6.11
N THR A 383 -12.36 8.05 5.44
CA THR A 383 -12.46 6.73 6.04
C THR A 383 -11.11 6.30 6.64
N PRO A 384 -11.06 5.92 7.92
CA PRO A 384 -9.81 5.45 8.53
C PRO A 384 -9.42 4.05 8.02
N GLY A 385 -8.12 3.79 7.86
CA GLY A 385 -7.58 2.47 7.51
C GLY A 385 -6.94 2.40 6.12
N THR A 386 -6.82 1.18 5.58
CA THR A 386 -6.28 0.90 4.22
C THR A 386 -7.33 0.52 3.20
N VAL A 387 -8.56 0.32 3.67
CA VAL A 387 -9.67 -0.17 2.87
C VAL A 387 -10.81 0.82 3.03
N CYS A 388 -11.37 1.25 1.91
CA CYS A 388 -12.60 2.05 1.89
C CYS A 388 -13.59 1.45 0.88
N GLU A 389 -14.79 2.01 0.84
CA GLU A 389 -15.84 1.57 -0.07
C GLU A 389 -15.81 2.36 -1.38
N ALA A 390 -16.26 1.72 -2.46
CA ALA A 390 -16.59 2.35 -3.72
C ALA A 390 -17.87 1.70 -4.29
N ILE A 391 -18.50 2.39 -5.23
CA ILE A 391 -19.77 1.97 -5.81
C ILE A 391 -19.67 2.03 -7.33
N PHE A 392 -19.94 0.92 -8.00
CA PHE A 392 -20.35 0.94 -9.40
C PHE A 392 -21.86 1.10 -9.44
N SER A 393 -22.35 2.09 -10.17
CA SER A 393 -23.79 2.31 -10.28
C SER A 393 -24.19 2.59 -11.72
N CYS A 394 -25.29 2.00 -12.15
CA CYS A 394 -25.94 2.27 -13.43
C CYS A 394 -27.38 2.69 -13.18
N THR A 395 -27.73 3.91 -13.54
CA THR A 395 -29.10 4.42 -13.44
C THR A 395 -29.68 4.61 -14.83
N THR A 396 -30.87 4.07 -15.04
CA THR A 396 -31.68 4.31 -16.23
C THR A 396 -32.87 5.17 -15.86
N TYR A 397 -33.00 6.31 -16.53
CA TYR A 397 -34.08 7.25 -16.39
C TYR A 397 -35.03 7.13 -17.58
N LYS A 398 -36.34 7.13 -17.30
CA LYS A 398 -37.42 7.10 -18.30
C LYS A 398 -38.30 8.33 -18.15
N TYR A 399 -38.35 9.14 -19.22
CA TYR A 399 -39.11 10.37 -19.32
C TYR A 399 -40.10 10.27 -20.47
N ALA A 400 -41.39 10.47 -20.17
CA ALA A 400 -42.47 10.13 -21.10
C ALA A 400 -42.31 8.68 -21.64
N ASP A 401 -43.15 8.26 -22.58
CA ASP A 401 -43.13 6.86 -23.03
C ASP A 401 -41.91 6.50 -23.91
N ASP A 402 -41.14 7.49 -24.42
CA ASP A 402 -40.16 7.27 -25.49
C ASP A 402 -38.71 7.72 -25.19
N VAL A 403 -38.43 8.47 -24.12
CA VAL A 403 -37.07 8.97 -23.85
C VAL A 403 -36.41 8.19 -22.71
N THR A 404 -35.36 7.46 -23.05
CA THR A 404 -34.52 6.72 -22.08
C THR A 404 -33.10 7.27 -22.09
N TYR A 405 -32.60 7.58 -20.90
CA TYR A 405 -31.22 8.02 -20.64
C TYR A 405 -30.61 7.09 -19.60
N SER A 406 -29.47 6.47 -19.91
CA SER A 406 -28.76 5.60 -18.98
C SER A 406 -27.40 6.18 -18.65
N GLN A 407 -27.01 6.06 -17.39
CA GLN A 407 -25.74 6.56 -16.89
C GLN A 407 -25.08 5.51 -16.01
N PHE A 408 -23.84 5.14 -16.33
CA PHE A 408 -22.97 4.33 -15.46
C PHE A 408 -21.91 5.22 -14.81
N GLY A 409 -21.54 4.95 -13.57
CA GLY A 409 -20.44 5.66 -12.91
C GLY A 409 -19.74 4.87 -11.82
N LEU A 410 -18.52 5.33 -11.52
CA LEU A 410 -17.77 4.96 -10.32
C LEU A 410 -17.93 6.08 -9.30
N TYR A 411 -18.27 5.73 -8.07
CA TYR A 411 -18.50 6.65 -6.96
C TYR A 411 -17.62 6.25 -5.78
N ILE A 412 -16.94 7.24 -5.18
CA ILE A 412 -16.06 7.08 -4.03
C ILE A 412 -16.66 7.89 -2.87
N PRO A 413 -17.34 7.25 -1.92
CA PRO A 413 -17.93 7.93 -0.77
C PRO A 413 -16.89 8.50 0.21
N ASP A 414 -17.37 9.25 1.21
CA ASP A 414 -16.59 9.76 2.34
C ASP A 414 -15.40 10.65 1.93
N VAL A 415 -15.57 11.45 0.88
CA VAL A 415 -14.55 12.36 0.37
C VAL A 415 -14.77 13.78 0.89
N GLU A 416 -13.68 14.40 1.32
CA GLU A 416 -13.60 15.82 1.62
C GLU A 416 -12.84 16.55 0.50
N TYR A 417 -13.31 17.76 0.16
CA TYR A 417 -12.60 18.73 -0.65
C TYR A 417 -12.30 19.97 0.18
N VAL A 418 -11.01 20.27 0.37
CA VAL A 418 -10.54 21.45 1.10
C VAL A 418 -10.33 22.62 0.14
N LYS A 419 -11.18 23.65 0.27
CA LYS A 419 -11.10 24.88 -0.53
C LYS A 419 -9.86 25.71 -0.17
N LYS A 420 -9.53 26.69 -1.03
CA LYS A 420 -8.40 27.59 -0.81
C LYS A 420 -8.51 28.42 0.47
N ASP A 421 -9.73 28.69 0.94
CA ASP A 421 -10.00 29.42 2.18
C ASP A 421 -10.05 28.51 3.44
N GLY A 422 -9.81 27.20 3.27
CA GLY A 422 -9.83 26.21 4.34
C GLY A 422 -11.22 25.63 4.65
N GLN A 423 -12.28 26.07 3.97
CA GLN A 423 -13.60 25.43 4.10
C GLN A 423 -13.57 24.01 3.53
N VAL A 424 -14.35 23.11 4.13
CA VAL A 424 -14.42 21.71 3.72
C VAL A 424 -15.80 21.39 3.15
N GLU A 425 -15.83 20.85 1.93
CA GLU A 425 -17.02 20.27 1.32
C GLU A 425 -16.96 18.75 1.44
N LYS A 426 -18.05 18.14 1.90
CA LYS A 426 -18.17 16.68 2.08
C LYS A 426 -19.08 16.10 1.02
N GLY A 427 -18.72 14.95 0.49
CA GLY A 427 -19.58 14.24 -0.44
C GLY A 427 -18.97 12.99 -1.03
N THR A 428 -19.62 12.52 -2.07
CA THR A 428 -19.18 11.36 -2.85
C THR A 428 -18.48 11.84 -4.12
N TYR A 429 -17.21 11.48 -4.31
CA TYR A 429 -16.45 11.85 -5.50
C TYR A 429 -16.74 10.93 -6.69
N VAL A 430 -16.95 11.51 -7.86
CA VAL A 430 -17.35 10.80 -9.08
C VAL A 430 -16.27 10.96 -10.15
N PRO A 431 -15.26 10.08 -10.21
CA PRO A 431 -14.17 10.17 -11.19
C PRO A 431 -14.58 9.79 -12.62
N ILE A 432 -15.60 8.95 -12.79
CA ILE A 432 -15.97 8.38 -14.08
C ILE A 432 -17.49 8.35 -14.21
N VAL A 433 -17.98 8.88 -15.32
CA VAL A 433 -19.35 8.74 -15.79
C VAL A 433 -19.32 8.32 -17.27
N PHE A 434 -20.13 7.34 -17.63
CA PHE A 434 -20.51 7.02 -18.99
C PHE A 434 -21.99 7.25 -19.12
N ALA A 435 -22.45 7.75 -20.26
CA ALA A 435 -23.86 7.93 -20.54
C ALA A 435 -24.21 7.44 -21.93
N ALA A 436 -25.48 7.07 -22.11
CA ALA A 436 -26.07 6.71 -23.39
C ALA A 436 -27.50 7.26 -23.46
N HIS A 437 -27.82 7.90 -24.58
CA HIS A 437 -29.14 8.49 -24.82
C HIS A 437 -29.82 7.84 -26.02
N ALA A 438 -30.97 7.20 -25.80
CA ALA A 438 -31.63 6.36 -26.82
C ALA A 438 -32.03 7.13 -28.10
N SER A 439 -32.25 8.44 -28.02
CA SER A 439 -32.69 9.26 -29.16
C SER A 439 -31.63 10.23 -29.72
N ALA A 440 -30.41 10.23 -29.17
CA ALA A 440 -29.32 11.07 -29.67
C ALA A 440 -28.21 10.17 -30.24
N GLY A 441 -28.20 9.95 -31.56
CA GLY A 441 -27.12 9.28 -32.28
C GLY A 441 -25.81 10.08 -32.31
N ARG A 442 -25.38 10.63 -31.18
CA ARG A 442 -24.26 11.56 -31.02
C ARG A 442 -23.21 11.13 -29.99
N GLU A 443 -23.41 10.04 -29.26
CA GLU A 443 -22.39 9.50 -28.35
C GLU A 443 -21.97 8.09 -28.81
N ASN A 444 -20.67 7.87 -28.92
CA ASN A 444 -20.08 6.58 -29.32
C ASN A 444 -20.15 5.52 -28.20
N THR A 445 -20.52 5.95 -26.98
CA THR A 445 -20.67 5.10 -25.80
C THR A 445 -22.04 4.44 -25.78
N VAL A 446 -22.05 3.13 -25.54
CA VAL A 446 -23.24 2.29 -25.47
C VAL A 446 -23.37 1.76 -24.05
N ILE A 447 -24.58 1.81 -23.49
CA ILE A 447 -24.92 1.17 -22.23
C ILE A 447 -26.11 0.25 -22.54
N ASP A 448 -25.81 -1.02 -22.78
CA ASP A 448 -26.82 -2.03 -23.05
C ASP A 448 -27.23 -2.69 -21.73
N ILE A 449 -28.54 -2.72 -21.47
CA ILE A 449 -29.10 -3.24 -20.22
C ILE A 449 -30.04 -4.39 -20.54
N ILE A 450 -29.71 -5.56 -19.99
CA ILE A 450 -30.57 -6.75 -20.06
C ILE A 450 -31.13 -7.01 -18.67
N GLN A 451 -32.42 -6.74 -18.50
CA GLN A 451 -33.13 -6.97 -17.26
C GLN A 451 -34.11 -8.13 -17.40
N THR A 452 -34.01 -9.09 -16.49
CA THR A 452 -34.95 -10.22 -16.33
C THR A 452 -35.43 -10.28 -14.87
N GLU A 453 -36.32 -11.23 -14.55
CA GLU A 453 -36.70 -11.49 -13.15
C GLU A 453 -35.53 -12.04 -12.31
N ALA A 454 -34.56 -12.71 -12.94
CA ALA A 454 -33.46 -13.38 -12.24
C ALA A 454 -32.17 -12.54 -12.16
N TYR A 455 -31.93 -11.64 -13.13
CA TYR A 455 -30.68 -10.87 -13.21
C TYR A 455 -30.86 -9.52 -13.91
N TYR A 456 -29.87 -8.64 -13.70
CA TYR A 456 -29.67 -7.37 -14.38
C TYR A 456 -28.21 -7.31 -14.87
N CYS A 457 -28.04 -7.27 -16.19
CA CYS A 457 -26.75 -7.16 -16.85
C CYS A 457 -26.56 -5.77 -17.43
N ILE A 458 -25.39 -5.17 -17.20
CA ILE A 458 -24.96 -3.90 -17.77
C ILE A 458 -23.74 -4.19 -18.65
N ASP A 459 -23.90 -3.99 -19.95
CA ASP A 459 -22.82 -4.03 -20.92
C ASP A 459 -22.43 -2.60 -21.32
N LEU A 460 -21.22 -2.21 -20.95
CA LEU A 460 -20.63 -0.95 -21.36
C LEU A 460 -19.86 -1.16 -22.66
N GLY A 461 -20.14 -0.33 -23.65
CA GLY A 461 -19.44 -0.34 -24.93
C GLY A 461 -18.98 1.05 -25.35
N ASP A 462 -17.97 1.11 -26.21
CA ASP A 462 -17.55 2.34 -26.89
C ASP A 462 -17.07 1.97 -28.31
N GLU A 463 -17.60 2.67 -29.31
CA GLU A 463 -17.29 2.44 -30.73
C GLU A 463 -17.44 0.98 -31.20
N GLY A 464 -18.49 0.31 -30.72
CA GLY A 464 -18.78 -1.09 -31.08
C GLY A 464 -17.87 -2.13 -30.42
N ARG A 465 -17.13 -1.76 -29.37
CA ARG A 465 -16.38 -2.71 -28.52
C ARG A 465 -16.96 -2.77 -27.12
N GLN A 466 -16.96 -3.97 -26.55
CA GLN A 466 -17.30 -4.18 -25.15
C GLN A 466 -16.14 -3.72 -24.26
N LEU A 467 -16.46 -2.94 -23.23
CA LEU A 467 -15.50 -2.39 -22.27
C LEU A 467 -15.58 -3.13 -20.94
N ALA A 468 -16.79 -3.34 -20.46
CA ALA A 468 -17.05 -4.00 -19.19
C ALA A 468 -18.46 -4.57 -19.17
N THR A 469 -18.63 -5.62 -18.41
CA THR A 469 -19.91 -6.26 -18.16
C THR A 469 -20.09 -6.44 -16.66
N PHE A 470 -21.24 -6.05 -16.15
CA PHE A 470 -21.63 -6.21 -14.75
C PHE A 470 -22.93 -6.99 -14.67
N TRP A 471 -22.92 -8.08 -13.92
CA TRP A 471 -24.07 -8.92 -13.65
C TRP A 471 -24.41 -8.86 -12.17
N ILE A 472 -25.66 -8.56 -11.86
CA ILE A 472 -26.24 -8.76 -10.53
C ILE A 472 -27.51 -9.60 -10.66
N GLY A 473 -27.78 -10.48 -9.70
CA GLY A 473 -28.92 -11.37 -9.80
C GLY A 473 -29.19 -12.16 -8.53
N ASP A 474 -30.09 -13.14 -8.65
CA ASP A 474 -30.59 -13.95 -7.54
C ASP A 474 -31.19 -13.04 -6.45
N TYR A 475 -32.19 -12.25 -6.84
CA TYR A 475 -32.72 -11.18 -6.01
C TYR A 475 -33.59 -11.66 -4.85
N LYS A 476 -33.52 -10.92 -3.75
CA LYS A 476 -34.52 -10.91 -2.67
C LYS A 476 -35.12 -9.52 -2.55
N GLU A 477 -36.43 -9.45 -2.66
CA GLU A 477 -37.18 -8.22 -2.40
C GLU A 477 -37.20 -7.94 -0.90
N ILE A 478 -36.89 -6.69 -0.55
CA ILE A 478 -36.96 -6.20 0.82
C ILE A 478 -37.84 -4.96 0.85
N SER A 479 -38.49 -4.71 1.98
CA SER A 479 -39.14 -3.41 2.18
C SER A 479 -38.08 -2.30 2.07
N PRO A 480 -38.37 -1.18 1.39
CA PRO A 480 -37.46 -0.05 1.36
C PRO A 480 -37.09 0.37 2.79
N ASP A 481 -35.80 0.36 3.14
CA ASP A 481 -35.33 0.90 4.42
C ASP A 481 -35.34 2.44 4.35
N ASP A 482 -35.66 3.13 5.45
CA ASP A 482 -35.47 4.59 5.54
C ASP A 482 -34.00 4.97 5.26
N LYS A 483 -33.06 4.05 5.51
CA LYS A 483 -31.64 4.21 5.15
C LYS A 483 -31.36 4.08 3.66
N ASP A 484 -32.24 3.42 2.90
CA ASP A 484 -32.10 3.29 1.44
C ASP A 484 -32.55 4.54 0.71
N GLN A 485 -33.40 5.37 1.33
CA GLN A 485 -33.85 6.62 0.71
C GLN A 485 -32.65 7.50 0.31
N PRO A 486 -32.65 8.10 -0.89
CA PRO A 486 -31.54 8.90 -1.38
C PRO A 486 -31.25 10.01 -0.38
N LYS A 487 -30.09 9.95 0.28
CA LYS A 487 -29.60 11.11 1.01
C LYS A 487 -29.21 12.14 -0.04
N ASN A 488 -29.63 13.40 0.14
CA ASN A 488 -29.14 14.54 -0.64
C ASN A 488 -27.66 14.81 -0.32
N GLU A 489 -26.81 13.82 -0.58
CA GLU A 489 -25.38 13.90 -0.46
C GLU A 489 -24.85 14.62 -1.70
N SER A 490 -23.94 15.57 -1.48
CA SER A 490 -23.33 16.31 -2.58
C SER A 490 -22.43 15.38 -3.37
N LEU A 491 -22.52 15.41 -4.70
CA LEU A 491 -21.54 14.75 -5.55
C LEU A 491 -20.41 15.73 -5.85
N LEU A 492 -19.18 15.26 -5.74
CA LEU A 492 -17.98 16.01 -6.04
C LEU A 492 -17.40 15.54 -7.36
N CYS A 493 -17.12 16.47 -8.25
CA CYS A 493 -16.52 16.22 -9.55
C CYS A 493 -15.32 17.14 -9.77
N HIS A 494 -14.37 16.75 -10.60
CA HIS A 494 -13.27 17.61 -11.05
C HIS A 494 -13.20 17.62 -12.56
N ARG A 495 -13.33 18.79 -13.17
CA ARG A 495 -13.36 18.98 -14.63
C ARG A 495 -12.09 19.64 -15.12
N TYR A 496 -11.68 19.32 -16.33
CA TYR A 496 -10.61 20.03 -17.03
C TYR A 496 -11.21 20.81 -18.18
N ASP A 497 -10.74 22.03 -18.41
CA ASP A 497 -11.15 22.81 -19.57
C ASP A 497 -10.61 22.15 -20.84
N ASN A 498 -11.52 21.79 -21.74
CA ASN A 498 -11.23 21.13 -23.01
C ASN A 498 -11.15 22.11 -24.19
N GLU A 499 -10.98 23.41 -23.94
CA GLU A 499 -10.81 24.38 -25.03
C GLU A 499 -9.53 24.09 -25.84
N GLU A 500 -9.69 23.92 -27.16
CA GLU A 500 -8.57 23.70 -28.08
C GLU A 500 -7.52 24.81 -27.92
N GLY A 501 -6.26 24.41 -27.68
CA GLY A 501 -5.13 25.32 -27.53
C GLY A 501 -4.83 25.78 -26.10
N LYS A 502 -5.65 25.43 -25.10
CA LYS A 502 -5.32 25.64 -23.67
C LYS A 502 -4.77 24.36 -23.05
N ASN A 503 -3.49 24.42 -22.63
CA ASN A 503 -2.86 23.39 -21.79
C ASN A 503 -3.27 23.56 -20.32
N ASP A 504 -4.56 23.62 -20.02
CA ASP A 504 -5.03 23.61 -18.64
C ASP A 504 -4.98 22.20 -18.05
N THR A 505 -3.96 21.96 -17.24
CA THR A 505 -3.78 20.72 -16.47
C THR A 505 -4.25 20.88 -15.02
N THR A 506 -4.86 22.00 -14.64
CA THR A 506 -5.31 22.26 -13.27
C THR A 506 -6.77 21.85 -13.08
N GLY A 507 -7.64 22.22 -14.03
CA GLY A 507 -9.07 21.96 -13.93
C GLY A 507 -9.71 22.64 -12.73
N TYR A 508 -10.94 22.25 -12.41
CA TYR A 508 -11.76 22.86 -11.37
C TYR A 508 -12.73 21.88 -10.70
N ALA A 509 -12.94 22.08 -9.41
CA ALA A 509 -13.88 21.30 -8.61
C ALA A 509 -15.32 21.79 -8.80
N ILE A 510 -16.24 20.84 -8.99
CA ILE A 510 -17.68 21.05 -9.11
C ILE A 510 -18.38 20.26 -8.01
N ARG A 511 -19.34 20.90 -7.36
CA ARG A 511 -20.35 20.25 -6.53
C ARG A 511 -21.64 20.15 -7.31
N THR A 512 -22.25 18.97 -7.36
CA THR A 512 -23.62 18.81 -7.85
C THR A 512 -24.55 18.40 -6.72
N SER A 513 -25.80 18.86 -6.80
CA SER A 513 -26.89 18.34 -5.98
C SER A 513 -27.53 17.15 -6.69
N GLY A 514 -27.73 16.05 -5.95
CA GLY A 514 -28.52 14.92 -6.44
C GLY A 514 -29.98 15.32 -6.72
N PRO A 515 -30.68 14.57 -7.58
CA PRO A 515 -32.10 14.79 -7.80
C PRO A 515 -32.95 14.43 -6.57
N GLU A 516 -34.13 15.04 -6.45
CA GLU A 516 -35.15 14.60 -5.51
C GLU A 516 -35.81 13.31 -6.03
N GLU A 517 -35.48 12.18 -5.42
CA GLU A 517 -35.96 10.84 -5.78
C GLU A 517 -36.68 10.18 -4.58
N THR A 518 -37.72 9.40 -4.87
CA THR A 518 -38.43 8.54 -3.92
C THR A 518 -38.31 7.10 -4.35
N ILE A 519 -37.79 6.26 -3.46
CA ILE A 519 -37.65 4.82 -3.72
C ILE A 519 -38.99 4.12 -3.49
N GLU A 520 -39.42 3.35 -4.48
CA GLU A 520 -40.65 2.57 -4.44
C GLU A 520 -40.38 1.08 -4.18
N LYS A 521 -39.26 0.55 -4.69
CA LYS A 521 -38.90 -0.86 -4.57
C LYS A 521 -37.39 -1.04 -4.51
N THR A 522 -36.95 -1.95 -3.63
CA THR A 522 -35.57 -2.37 -3.47
C THR A 522 -35.46 -3.89 -3.59
N LEU A 523 -34.60 -4.34 -4.49
CA LEU A 523 -34.17 -5.73 -4.60
C LEU A 523 -32.70 -5.82 -4.20
N VAL A 524 -32.36 -6.75 -3.31
CA VAL A 524 -30.97 -7.05 -2.94
C VAL A 524 -30.52 -8.27 -3.72
N ALA A 525 -29.40 -8.17 -4.43
CA ALA A 525 -28.81 -9.27 -5.17
C ALA A 525 -27.99 -10.18 -4.23
N GLU A 526 -28.15 -11.49 -4.37
CA GLU A 526 -27.29 -12.47 -3.67
C GLU A 526 -26.08 -12.87 -4.50
N ARG A 527 -26.09 -12.59 -5.81
CA ARG A 527 -25.00 -12.90 -6.73
C ARG A 527 -24.55 -11.65 -7.49
N VAL A 528 -23.22 -11.48 -7.56
CA VAL A 528 -22.56 -10.42 -8.31
C VAL A 528 -21.42 -11.03 -9.12
N GLU A 529 -21.39 -10.75 -10.41
CA GLU A 529 -20.28 -11.09 -11.31
C GLU A 529 -19.92 -9.84 -12.12
N TYR A 530 -18.63 -9.68 -12.43
CA TYR A 530 -18.19 -8.57 -13.25
C TYR A 530 -16.99 -8.98 -14.08
N HIS A 531 -16.86 -8.35 -15.24
CA HIS A 531 -15.76 -8.52 -16.15
C HIS A 531 -15.39 -7.16 -16.74
N ILE A 532 -14.11 -6.81 -16.74
CA ILE A 532 -13.61 -5.57 -17.34
C ILE A 532 -12.57 -5.95 -18.39
N GLU A 533 -12.86 -5.63 -19.66
CA GLU A 533 -11.96 -5.84 -20.78
C GLU A 533 -11.03 -4.63 -20.94
N VAL A 534 -9.72 -4.87 -21.05
CA VAL A 534 -8.75 -3.80 -21.29
C VAL A 534 -8.42 -3.75 -22.77
N LEU A 535 -8.76 -2.62 -23.38
CA LEU A 535 -8.52 -2.37 -24.79
C LEU A 535 -7.07 -1.94 -25.02
N THR A 536 -6.18 -2.89 -25.24
CA THR A 536 -4.73 -2.63 -25.36
C THR A 536 -4.28 -2.10 -26.73
N THR A 537 -4.92 -2.50 -27.84
CA THR A 537 -4.43 -2.22 -29.22
C THR A 537 -5.51 -1.72 -30.18
N ALA A 538 -6.62 -1.25 -29.63
CA ALA A 538 -7.78 -0.76 -30.35
C ALA A 538 -7.49 0.54 -31.14
N LYS A 539 -7.15 0.44 -32.44
CA LYS A 539 -6.82 1.61 -33.29
C LYS A 539 -7.89 2.70 -33.38
N ASN A 540 -9.16 2.37 -33.13
CA ASN A 540 -10.27 3.31 -33.26
C ASN A 540 -10.63 3.99 -31.92
N VAL A 541 -10.32 3.37 -30.78
CA VAL A 541 -10.78 3.88 -29.48
C VAL A 541 -9.88 4.99 -28.98
N SER A 542 -10.50 6.07 -28.48
CA SER A 542 -9.79 7.24 -27.95
C SER A 542 -8.74 6.85 -26.91
N SER A 543 -7.66 7.64 -26.79
CA SER A 543 -6.65 7.42 -25.74
C SER A 543 -7.25 7.53 -24.34
N GLN A 544 -8.24 8.41 -24.15
CA GLN A 544 -8.95 8.58 -22.89
C GLN A 544 -9.80 7.36 -22.51
N THR A 545 -10.60 6.80 -23.43
CA THR A 545 -11.38 5.57 -23.16
C THR A 545 -10.45 4.40 -22.81
N ARG A 546 -9.32 4.26 -23.53
CA ARG A 546 -8.30 3.24 -23.23
C ARG A 546 -7.70 3.42 -21.84
N GLU A 547 -7.43 4.65 -21.45
CA GLU A 547 -6.95 4.97 -20.12
C GLU A 547 -7.98 4.61 -19.04
N ILE A 548 -9.24 5.00 -19.22
CA ILE A 548 -10.30 4.76 -18.25
C ILE A 548 -10.53 3.26 -18.03
N THR A 549 -10.61 2.48 -19.11
CA THR A 549 -10.77 1.02 -19.02
C THR A 549 -9.58 0.36 -18.33
N ARG A 550 -8.36 0.83 -18.60
CA ARG A 550 -7.16 0.42 -17.86
C ARG A 550 -7.29 0.74 -16.37
N ARG A 551 -7.70 1.95 -16.02
CA ARG A 551 -7.83 2.41 -14.63
C ARG A 551 -8.94 1.67 -13.89
N LEU A 552 -10.08 1.38 -14.52
CA LEU A 552 -11.15 0.57 -13.96
C LEU A 552 -10.69 -0.87 -13.63
N LYS A 553 -9.87 -1.49 -14.49
CA LYS A 553 -9.32 -2.82 -14.24
C LYS A 553 -8.28 -2.85 -13.11
N GLU A 554 -7.69 -1.71 -12.75
CA GLU A 554 -6.77 -1.66 -11.61
C GLU A 554 -7.50 -1.90 -10.27
N ILE A 555 -8.80 -1.63 -10.18
CA ILE A 555 -9.58 -1.68 -8.93
C ILE A 555 -9.83 -3.14 -8.48
N PRO A 556 -9.20 -3.62 -7.40
CA PRO A 556 -9.54 -4.92 -6.85
C PRO A 556 -10.84 -4.79 -6.03
N MET A 557 -11.82 -5.63 -6.31
CA MET A 557 -12.98 -5.78 -5.43
C MET A 557 -12.67 -6.83 -4.36
N PHE A 558 -12.25 -6.41 -3.17
CA PHE A 558 -11.91 -7.34 -2.08
C PHE A 558 -13.13 -8.08 -1.56
N LYS A 559 -14.23 -7.35 -1.36
CA LYS A 559 -15.50 -7.89 -0.89
C LYS A 559 -16.64 -7.00 -1.38
N VAL A 560 -17.67 -7.62 -1.95
CA VAL A 560 -18.98 -6.97 -2.17
C VAL A 560 -19.65 -6.75 -0.82
N VAL A 561 -19.97 -5.49 -0.52
CA VAL A 561 -20.67 -5.09 0.70
C VAL A 561 -22.17 -5.25 0.51
N GLU A 562 -22.69 -4.71 -0.58
CA GLU A 562 -24.09 -4.85 -0.98
C GLU A 562 -24.20 -4.71 -2.50
N ALA A 563 -25.22 -5.34 -3.09
CA ALA A 563 -25.63 -5.08 -4.46
C ALA A 563 -27.15 -4.96 -4.51
N LYS A 564 -27.64 -3.89 -5.14
CA LYS A 564 -29.06 -3.53 -5.13
C LYS A 564 -29.55 -3.14 -6.51
N LEU A 565 -30.81 -3.46 -6.78
CA LEU A 565 -31.61 -2.89 -7.84
C LEU A 565 -32.76 -2.10 -7.22
N VAL A 566 -32.74 -0.80 -7.42
CA VAL A 566 -33.69 0.14 -6.84
C VAL A 566 -34.52 0.75 -7.95
N THR A 567 -35.83 0.84 -7.78
CA THR A 567 -36.72 1.55 -8.71
C THR A 567 -37.55 2.58 -7.98
N GLY A 568 -37.83 3.69 -8.63
CA GLY A 568 -38.64 4.74 -8.06
C GLY A 568 -38.99 5.84 -9.04
N THR A 569 -39.46 6.95 -8.47
CA THR A 569 -39.81 8.17 -9.19
C THR A 569 -38.99 9.34 -8.67
N GLY A 570 -38.70 10.31 -9.53
CA GLY A 570 -37.93 11.49 -9.15
C GLY A 570 -38.29 12.72 -9.95
N ARG A 571 -37.76 13.87 -9.53
CA ARG A 571 -37.94 15.16 -10.19
C ARG A 571 -36.60 15.80 -10.48
N GLY A 572 -36.43 16.29 -11.72
CA GLY A 572 -35.19 16.94 -12.15
C GLY A 572 -35.03 18.32 -11.54
N ASN A 573 -34.12 18.46 -10.56
CA ASN A 573 -33.71 19.75 -9.97
C ASN A 573 -32.19 19.82 -9.71
N ALA A 574 -31.40 19.00 -10.41
CA ALA A 574 -29.95 18.95 -10.25
C ALA A 574 -29.32 20.30 -10.59
N SER A 575 -28.46 20.78 -9.70
CA SER A 575 -27.67 21.99 -9.88
C SER A 575 -26.19 21.65 -9.83
N ALA A 576 -25.36 22.43 -10.52
CA ALA A 576 -23.91 22.30 -10.49
C ALA A 576 -23.29 23.65 -10.16
N GLN A 577 -22.30 23.64 -9.25
CA GLN A 577 -21.62 24.84 -8.80
C GLN A 577 -20.11 24.59 -8.73
N ARG A 578 -19.29 25.51 -9.23
CA ARG A 578 -17.83 25.50 -9.00
C ARG A 578 -17.53 25.89 -7.56
N ILE A 579 -16.64 25.15 -6.88
CA ILE A 579 -16.44 25.23 -5.42
C ILE A 579 -14.99 25.55 -4.98
N GLU A 580 -14.17 26.14 -5.85
CA GLU A 580 -12.76 26.46 -5.56
C GLU A 580 -12.48 27.50 -4.48
#